data_AF-A0A6V7LRA1-F1
#
_entry.id   AF-A0A6V7LRA1-F1
#
_cell.length_a   1.000
_cell.length_b   1.000
_cell.length_c   1.000
_cell.angle_alpha   90.00
_cell.angle_beta   90.00
_cell.angle_gamma   90.00
#
_symmetry.space_group_name_H-M   'P 1'
#
loop_
_entity.id
_entity.type
_entity.pdbx_description
1 polymer ?
#
loop_
_entity_poly.entity_id
_entity_poly.type
_entity_poly.pdbx_seq_one_letter_code
_entity_poly.pdbx_strand_id
1 'polypeptide(L)' 'IGLVEEQGRKAEEHNVTTADGFKLKIFRVPPNPSTIKKSGRNPVVYLGHGLAATSDCFVIFGPGKSL' A
#
# COMPACT_ATOMS: atom_id res chain seq x y z
N ILE A 1 4.81 2.61 8.38
CA ILE A 1 4.29 2.28 9.72
C ILE A 1 3.35 1.09 9.60
N GLY A 2 3.35 0.19 10.57
CA GLY A 2 2.47 -0.99 10.60
C GLY A 2 3.00 -2.23 9.89
N LEU A 3 2.09 -3.12 9.49
CA LEU A 3 2.39 -4.49 9.04
C LEU A 3 3.44 -4.59 7.92
N VAL A 4 3.49 -3.62 6.99
CA VAL A 4 4.45 -3.64 5.87
C VAL A 4 5.89 -3.43 6.33
N GLU A 5 6.11 -2.55 7.30
CA GLU A 5 7.46 -2.25 7.82
C GLU A 5 7.99 -3.37 8.70
N GLU A 6 7.11 -4.08 9.42
CA GLU A 6 7.46 -5.31 10.14
C GLU A 6 8.00 -6.40 9.22
N GLN A 7 7.61 -6.39 7.94
CA GLN A 7 8.13 -7.28 6.90
C GLN A 7 9.37 -6.71 6.18
N GLY A 8 10.01 -5.67 6.72
CA GLY A 8 11.24 -5.09 6.17
C GLY A 8 11.05 -4.28 4.88
N ARG A 9 9.81 -3.87 4.56
CA ARG A 9 9.51 -3.05 3.37
C ARG A 9 9.17 -1.62 3.77
N LYS A 10 9.53 -0.65 2.92
CA LYS A 10 9.13 0.74 3.13
C LYS A 10 7.62 0.89 2.92
N ALA A 11 6.98 1.73 3.73
CA ALA A 11 5.60 2.16 3.56
C ALA A 11 5.51 3.68 3.52
N GLU A 12 4.49 4.20 2.84
CA GLU A 12 4.17 5.62 2.75
C GLU A 12 2.70 5.84 3.12
N GLU A 13 2.40 6.97 3.77
CA GLU A 13 1.04 7.41 4.08
C GLU A 13 0.75 8.72 3.35
N HIS A 14 -0.46 8.83 2.79
CA HIS A 14 -0.91 9.98 2.02
C HIS A 14 -2.30 10.40 2.52
N ASN A 15 -2.48 11.67 2.87
CA ASN A 15 -3.80 12.21 3.19
C ASN A 15 -4.44 12.76 1.92
N VAL A 16 -5.64 12.30 1.60
CA VAL A 16 -6.42 12.71 0.43
C VAL A 16 -7.75 13.25 0.87
N THR A 17 -8.11 14.45 0.42
CA THR A 17 -9.43 15.03 0.65
C THR A 17 -10.27 14.80 -0.60
N THR A 18 -11.41 14.16 -0.43
CA THR A 18 -12.42 13.98 -1.48
C THR A 18 -13.14 15.29 -1.80
N ALA A 19 -13.82 15.36 -2.94
CA ALA A 19 -14.52 16.59 -3.36
C ALA A 19 -15.64 17.01 -2.38
N ASP A 20 -16.24 16.05 -1.69
CA ASP A 20 -17.26 16.24 -0.66
C ASP A 20 -16.69 16.36 0.77
N GLY A 21 -15.36 16.44 0.91
CA GLY A 21 -14.69 16.86 2.14
C GLY A 21 -14.27 15.75 3.09
N PHE A 22 -14.47 14.48 2.75
CA PHE A 22 -13.94 13.36 3.53
C PHE A 22 -12.41 13.31 3.44
N LYS A 23 -11.75 13.16 4.59
CA LYS A 23 -10.29 13.01 4.71
C LYS A 23 -9.95 11.52 4.79
N LEU A 24 -9.39 11.00 3.71
CA LEU A 24 -8.96 9.63 3.59
C LEU A 24 -7.46 9.53 3.86
N LYS A 25 -7.04 8.50 4.60
CA LYS A 25 -5.64 8.09 4.67
C LYS A 25 -5.43 6.92 3.71
N ILE A 26 -4.54 7.10 2.75
CA ILE A 26 -4.18 6.08 1.76
C ILE A 26 -2.75 5.62 2.03
N PHE A 27 -2.54 4.30 1.95
CA PHE A 27 -1.24 3.67 2.17
C PHE A 27 -0.63 3.24 0.83
N ARG A 28 0.69 3.41 0.70
CA ARG A 28 1.43 2.99 -0.49
C ARG A 28 2.67 2.19 -0.09
N VAL A 29 2.83 1.03 -0.74
CA VAL A 29 4.07 0.24 -0.65
C VAL A 29 4.91 0.54 -1.90
N PRO A 30 6.00 1.32 -1.82
CA PRO A 30 6.87 1.55 -2.96
C PRO A 30 7.54 0.26 -3.45
N PRO A 31 7.98 0.25 -4.73
CA PRO A 31 8.79 -0.84 -5.26
C PRO A 31 10.08 -1.02 -4.46
N ASN A 32 10.55 -2.26 -4.35
CA ASN A 32 11.83 -2.55 -3.71
C ASN A 32 12.96 -1.94 -4.56
N PRO A 33 14.03 -1.39 -3.97
CA PRO A 33 15.13 -0.77 -4.72
C PRO A 33 15.70 -1.67 -5.83
N SER A 34 15.80 -2.98 -5.58
CA SER A 34 16.26 -3.99 -6.54
C SER A 34 15.32 -4.20 -7.74
N THR A 35 14.03 -3.83 -7.59
CA THR A 35 12.97 -4.01 -8.60
C THR A 35 12.57 -2.71 -9.29
N ILE A 36 13.13 -1.57 -8.87
CA ILE A 36 12.88 -0.29 -9.51
C ILE A 36 13.38 -0.36 -10.95
N LYS A 37 12.48 -0.12 -11.92
CA LYS A 37 12.88 0.03 -13.32
C LYS A 37 13.91 1.15 -13.46
N LYS A 38 15.03 0.85 -14.12
CA LYS A 38 16.11 1.82 -14.42
C LYS A 38 15.64 2.92 -15.38
N SER A 39 14.64 2.64 -16.21
CA SER A 39 14.01 3.60 -17.12
C SER A 39 12.50 3.42 -17.13
N GLY A 40 11.77 4.54 -17.23
CA GLY A 40 10.31 4.58 -17.20
C GLY A 40 9.70 4.46 -15.79
N ARG A 41 8.37 4.63 -15.71
CA ARG A 41 7.63 4.59 -14.45
C ARG A 41 7.22 3.15 -14.12
N ASN A 42 7.35 2.77 -12.84
CA ASN A 42 6.77 1.51 -12.37
C ASN A 42 5.24 1.58 -12.49
N PRO A 43 4.56 0.54 -13.01
CA PRO A 43 3.12 0.51 -13.06
C PRO A 43 2.55 0.65 -11.65
N VAL A 44 1.48 1.43 -11.53
CA VAL A 44 0.79 1.66 -10.25
C VAL A 44 -0.46 0.80 -10.22
N VAL A 45 -0.66 0.09 -9.11
CA VAL A 45 -1.86 -0.71 -8.84
C VAL A 45 -2.58 -0.10 -7.64
N TYR A 46 -3.88 0.08 -7.74
CA TYR A 46 -4.74 0.51 -6.64
C TYR A 46 -5.57 -0.67 -6.13
N LEU A 47 -5.59 -0.86 -4.81
CA LEU A 47 -6.33 -1.93 -4.14
C LEU A 47 -7.33 -1.29 -3.19
N GLY A 48 -8.61 -1.44 -3.49
CA GLY A 48 -9.71 -1.03 -2.62
C GLY A 48 -10.23 -2.24 -1.85
N HIS A 49 -10.34 -2.12 -0.53
CA HIS A 49 -10.91 -3.18 0.30
C HIS A 49 -12.44 -3.26 0.12
N GLY A 50 -13.03 -4.38 0.54
CA GLY A 50 -14.48 -4.58 0.52
C GLY A 50 -15.21 -3.93 1.70
N LEU A 51 -16.50 -4.24 1.84
CA LEU A 51 -17.32 -3.79 2.96
C LEU A 51 -16.77 -4.30 4.31
N ALA A 52 -16.77 -3.44 5.33
CA ALA A 52 -16.32 -3.73 6.69
C ALA A 52 -14.84 -4.21 6.80
N ALA A 53 -14.00 -3.80 5.85
CA ALA A 53 -12.57 -4.12 5.81
C ALA A 53 -11.69 -2.86 5.90
N THR A 54 -10.38 -3.05 5.96
CA THR A 54 -9.36 -1.99 5.90
C THR A 54 -8.29 -2.34 4.86
N SER A 55 -7.35 -1.43 4.60
CA SER A 55 -6.21 -1.69 3.71
C SER A 55 -5.31 -2.85 4.18
N ASP A 56 -5.38 -3.23 5.45
CA ASP A 56 -4.53 -4.28 6.04
C ASP A 56 -4.80 -5.66 5.42
N CYS A 57 -6.01 -5.87 4.87
CA CYS A 57 -6.39 -7.11 4.19
C CYS A 57 -5.42 -7.55 3.08
N PHE A 58 -4.71 -6.60 2.48
CA PHE A 58 -3.76 -6.90 1.39
C PHE A 58 -2.34 -7.21 1.85
N VAL A 59 -2.04 -7.02 3.15
CA VAL A 59 -0.66 -7.12 3.67
C VAL A 59 -0.54 -7.95 4.95
N ILE A 60 -1.66 -8.40 5.53
CA ILE A 60 -1.73 -9.06 6.85
C ILE A 60 -0.85 -10.31 7.00
N PHE A 61 -0.67 -11.12 5.95
CA PHE A 61 0.11 -12.36 6.04
C PHE A 61 1.61 -12.15 5.81
N GLY A 62 2.02 -11.04 5.20
CA GLY A 62 3.40 -10.84 4.76
C GLY A 62 3.80 -11.67 3.53
N PRO A 63 5.03 -11.49 3.03
CA PRO A 63 5.49 -12.09 1.78
C PRO A 63 5.63 -13.61 1.87
N GLY A 64 5.23 -14.31 0.80
CA GLY A 64 5.39 -15.77 0.69
C GLY A 64 4.45 -16.59 1.57
N LYS A 65 3.48 -15.94 2.22
CA LYS A 65 2.47 -16.57 3.07
C LYS A 65 1.09 -16.36 2.46
N SER A 66 0.27 -17.41 2.51
CA SER A 66 -1.13 -17.44 2.11
C SER A 66 -1.98 -17.91 3.29
N LEU A 67 -3.30 -17.67 3.20
CA LEU A 67 -4.31 -18.42 3.92
C LEU A 67 -4.09 -19.93 3.77
#